data_AF-A0A3L7MYH5-F1
#
_entry.id   AF-A0A3L7MYH5-F1
#
_cell.length_a   1.000
_cell.length_b   1.000
_cell.length_c   1.000
_cell.angle_alpha   90.00
_cell.angle_beta   90.00
_cell.angle_gamma   90.00
#
_symmetry.space_group_name_H-M   'P 1'
#
loop_
_entity.id
_entity.type
_entity.pdbx_description
1 polymer ?
#
loop_
_entity_poly.entity_id
_entity_poly.type
_entity_poly.pdbx_seq_one_letter_code
_entity_poly.pdbx_strand_id
1 'polypeptide(L)'
;MHEPNPALATDRAPDLFGPLLSTAIFGYYGFLAGLNTTDGAGVSIGLWLGTLWILRAAAVLFLLSALLALRGDRRTNLLYGGAGLIATAGLAAILVWDQIDTNYSVAFSPILLVLFIAWNGYGSIMTLRDALR
;
A
#
# COMPACT_ATOMS: atom_id res chain seq x y z
N MET A 1 4.24 44.04 13.30
CA MET A 1 4.21 42.58 13.52
C MET A 1 3.10 42.05 12.64
N HIS A 2 3.45 41.33 11.59
CA HIS A 2 2.49 40.78 10.63
C HIS A 2 2.02 39.44 11.18
N GLU A 3 0.78 39.35 11.65
CA GLU A 3 0.20 38.05 12.00
C GLU A 3 0.16 37.20 10.71
N PRO A 4 0.69 35.97 10.72
CA PRO A 4 0.56 35.07 9.58
C PRO A 4 -0.93 34.76 9.40
N ASN A 5 -1.48 35.16 8.26
CA ASN A 5 -2.88 34.96 7.90
C ASN A 5 -3.23 33.45 7.92
N PRO A 6 -4.10 32.97 8.83
CA PRO A 6 -4.49 31.55 8.90
C PRO A 6 -5.37 31.10 7.72
N ALA A 7 -5.81 32.03 6.85
CA ALA A 7 -6.60 31.71 5.65
C ALA A 7 -5.77 31.06 4.52
N LEU A 8 -4.45 30.91 4.70
CA LEU A 8 -3.56 30.13 3.83
C LEU A 8 -3.33 28.71 4.35
N ALA A 9 -4.24 28.16 5.15
CA ALA A 9 -4.37 26.71 5.27
C ALA A 9 -4.75 26.17 3.89
N THR A 10 -3.74 25.92 3.07
CA THR A 10 -3.85 25.38 1.72
C THR A 10 -4.77 24.18 1.78
N ASP A 11 -6.00 24.33 1.25
CA ASP A 11 -6.80 23.23 0.77
C ASP A 11 -5.99 22.57 -0.36
N ARG A 12 -5.01 21.75 0.04
CA ARG A 12 -4.27 20.90 -0.89
C ARG A 12 -5.31 19.99 -1.51
N ALA A 13 -5.47 20.12 -2.83
CA ALA A 13 -6.27 19.19 -3.61
C ALA A 13 -5.88 17.76 -3.20
N PRO A 14 -6.86 16.84 -3.04
CA PRO A 14 -6.59 15.48 -2.63
C PRO A 14 -5.54 14.85 -3.56
N ASP A 15 -4.50 14.26 -2.98
CA ASP A 15 -3.40 13.67 -3.75
C ASP A 15 -3.90 12.42 -4.48
N LEU A 16 -4.08 12.56 -5.79
CA LEU A 16 -4.54 11.49 -6.68
C LEU A 16 -3.37 10.60 -7.15
N PHE A 17 -2.16 11.14 -7.20
CA PHE A 17 -1.02 10.47 -7.81
C PHE A 17 -0.52 9.30 -6.97
N GLY A 18 -0.40 9.49 -5.65
CA GLY A 18 -0.02 8.43 -4.71
C GLY A 18 -0.91 7.18 -4.80
N PRO A 19 -2.24 7.31 -4.60
CA PRO A 19 -3.18 6.21 -4.74
C PRO A 19 -3.14 5.53 -6.10
N LEU A 20 -3.05 6.28 -7.21
CA LEU A 20 -3.01 5.70 -8.55
C LEU A 20 -1.72 4.91 -8.80
N LEU A 21 -0.57 5.45 -8.40
CA LEU A 21 0.72 4.77 -8.56
C LEU A 21 0.75 3.47 -7.74
N SER A 22 0.30 3.53 -6.48
CA SER A 22 0.19 2.34 -5.64
C SER A 22 -0.82 1.33 -6.22
N THR A 23 -1.95 1.78 -6.74
CA THR A 23 -2.90 0.89 -7.44
C THR A 23 -2.25 0.20 -8.63
N ALA A 24 -1.49 0.92 -9.45
CA ALA A 24 -0.85 0.37 -10.63
C ALA A 24 0.20 -0.69 -10.25
N ILE A 25 1.06 -0.40 -9.27
CA ILE A 25 2.11 -1.31 -8.82
C ILE A 25 1.50 -2.55 -8.17
N PHE A 26 0.66 -2.38 -7.16
CA PHE A 26 0.05 -3.49 -6.43
C PHE A 26 -0.93 -4.27 -7.31
N GLY A 27 -1.64 -3.59 -8.21
CA GLY A 27 -2.53 -4.21 -9.18
C GLY A 27 -1.77 -5.07 -10.19
N TYR A 28 -0.63 -4.58 -10.67
CA TYR A 28 0.25 -5.37 -11.55
C TYR A 28 0.72 -6.65 -10.86
N TYR A 29 1.31 -6.55 -9.67
CA TYR A 29 1.81 -7.74 -8.94
C TYR A 29 0.67 -8.65 -8.44
N GLY A 30 -0.47 -8.09 -8.06
CA GLY A 30 -1.61 -8.84 -7.51
C GLY A 30 -2.47 -9.54 -8.55
N PHE A 31 -2.60 -8.99 -9.76
CA PHE A 31 -3.53 -9.52 -10.78
C PHE A 31 -2.87 -9.90 -12.10
N LEU A 32 -1.83 -9.19 -12.55
CA LEU A 32 -1.31 -9.30 -13.92
C LEU A 32 0.01 -10.06 -14.03
N ALA A 33 0.84 -10.01 -13.00
CA ALA A 33 2.18 -10.61 -13.01
C ALA A 33 2.18 -12.15 -13.05
N GLY A 34 1.03 -12.79 -12.86
CA GLY A 34 0.90 -14.25 -12.92
C GLY A 34 1.78 -14.97 -11.90
N LEU A 35 1.90 -14.43 -10.68
CA LEU A 35 2.72 -15.02 -9.63
C LEU A 35 2.24 -16.44 -9.32
N ASN A 36 3.13 -17.42 -9.47
CA ASN A 36 2.84 -18.81 -9.11
C ASN A 36 2.67 -18.92 -7.59
N THR A 37 1.66 -19.66 -7.17
CA THR A 37 1.35 -19.92 -5.75
C THR A 37 1.56 -21.38 -5.36
N THR A 38 2.07 -22.20 -6.28
CA THR A 38 2.29 -23.63 -6.10
C THR A 38 3.74 -24.00 -6.31
N ASP A 39 4.26 -24.94 -5.50
CA ASP A 39 5.58 -25.52 -5.71
C ASP A 39 5.67 -26.38 -6.99
N GLY A 40 6.85 -26.95 -7.24
CA GLY A 40 7.08 -27.85 -8.37
C GLY A 40 6.28 -29.18 -8.32
N ALA A 41 5.66 -29.50 -7.19
CA ALA A 41 4.77 -30.65 -7.01
C ALA A 41 3.27 -30.28 -7.13
N GLY A 42 2.95 -29.00 -7.36
CA GLY A 42 1.58 -28.49 -7.46
C GLY A 42 0.92 -28.20 -6.10
N VAL A 43 1.68 -28.20 -5.00
CA VAL A 43 1.18 -27.89 -3.66
C VAL A 43 1.14 -26.39 -3.45
N SER A 44 -0.01 -25.87 -3.02
CA SER A 44 -0.19 -24.45 -2.71
C SER A 44 0.63 -24.02 -1.50
N ILE A 45 1.49 -23.02 -1.67
CA ILE A 45 2.32 -22.47 -0.60
C ILE A 45 1.59 -21.28 0.05
N GLY A 46 1.36 -21.39 1.36
CA GLY A 46 0.64 -20.37 2.14
C GLY A 46 1.29 -18.99 2.07
N LEU A 47 2.62 -18.90 2.09
CA LEU A 47 3.37 -17.65 1.98
C LEU A 47 3.12 -16.94 0.63
N TRP A 48 3.06 -17.69 -0.47
CA TRP A 48 2.86 -17.15 -1.81
C TRP A 48 1.42 -16.68 -1.99
N LEU A 49 0.47 -17.48 -1.50
CA LEU A 49 -0.95 -17.11 -1.44
C LEU A 49 -1.18 -15.85 -0.58
N GLY A 50 -0.60 -15.80 0.62
CA GLY A 50 -0.72 -14.67 1.53
C GLY A 50 -0.20 -13.37 0.91
N THR A 51 0.97 -13.43 0.28
CA THR A 51 1.55 -12.30 -0.46
C THR A 51 0.62 -11.82 -1.57
N LEU A 52 0.13 -12.74 -2.40
CA LEU A 52 -0.77 -12.42 -3.51
C LEU A 52 -2.06 -11.75 -3.03
N TRP A 53 -2.67 -12.27 -1.96
CA TRP A 53 -3.92 -11.71 -1.42
C TRP A 53 -3.72 -10.34 -0.79
N ILE A 54 -2.60 -10.09 -0.11
CA ILE A 54 -2.27 -8.76 0.44
C ILE A 54 -2.05 -7.76 -0.69
N LEU A 55 -1.35 -8.15 -1.77
CA LEU A 55 -1.18 -7.30 -2.94
C LEU A 55 -2.51 -6.94 -3.59
N ARG A 56 -3.42 -7.92 -3.74
CA ARG A 56 -4.78 -7.70 -4.28
C ARG A 56 -5.62 -6.79 -3.39
N ALA A 57 -5.63 -7.05 -2.09
CA ALA A 57 -6.39 -6.24 -1.13
C ALA A 57 -5.88 -4.78 -1.12
N ALA A 58 -4.56 -4.59 -1.09
CA ALA A 58 -3.94 -3.27 -1.17
C ALA A 58 -4.29 -2.56 -2.49
N ALA A 59 -4.19 -3.25 -3.63
CA ALA A 59 -4.57 -2.68 -4.93
C ALA A 59 -6.02 -2.18 -4.96
N VAL A 60 -6.96 -2.95 -4.40
CA VAL A 60 -8.38 -2.56 -4.32
C VAL A 60 -8.56 -1.35 -3.41
N LEU A 61 -7.90 -1.33 -2.25
CA LEU A 61 -8.00 -0.19 -1.31
C LEU A 61 -7.41 1.10 -1.90
N PHE A 62 -6.29 1.01 -2.62
CA PHE A 62 -5.71 2.15 -3.32
C PHE A 62 -6.58 2.60 -4.48
N LEU A 63 -7.21 1.68 -5.22
CA LEU A 63 -8.14 2.02 -6.30
C LEU A 63 -9.35 2.77 -5.76
N LEU A 64 -9.95 2.27 -4.67
CA LEU A 64 -11.06 2.93 -4.00
C LEU A 64 -10.65 4.34 -3.51
N SER A 65 -9.44 4.47 -2.97
CA SER A 65 -8.90 5.77 -2.56
C SER A 65 -8.72 6.72 -3.75
N ALA A 66 -8.22 6.23 -4.89
CA ALA A 66 -8.09 7.03 -6.12
C ALA A 66 -9.45 7.47 -6.67
N LEU A 67 -10.45 6.59 -6.68
CA LEU A 67 -11.81 6.92 -7.13
C LEU A 67 -12.47 7.97 -6.24
N LEU A 68 -12.26 7.89 -4.92
CA LEU A 68 -12.76 8.89 -3.98
C LEU A 68 -12.01 10.22 -4.11
N ALA A 69 -10.72 10.20 -4.48
CA ALA A 69 -9.94 11.43 -4.74
C ALA A 69 -10.53 12.21 -5.92
N LEU A 70 -11.01 11.51 -6.96
CA LEU A 70 -11.72 12.14 -8.08
C LEU A 70 -13.03 12.84 -7.66
N ARG A 71 -13.62 12.44 -6.53
CA ARG A 71 -14.83 13.07 -5.97
C ARG A 71 -14.55 14.36 -5.20
N GLY A 72 -13.27 14.66 -4.90
CA GLY A 72 -12.86 15.88 -4.21
C GLY A 72 -13.08 15.88 -2.69
N ASP A 73 -13.37 14.73 -2.09
CA ASP A 73 -13.66 14.65 -0.65
C ASP A 73 -12.38 14.61 0.20
N ARG A 74 -12.30 15.48 1.23
CA ARG A 74 -11.16 15.55 2.18
C ARG A 74 -10.96 14.25 2.98
N ARG A 75 -12.03 13.45 3.14
CA ARG A 75 -11.99 12.11 3.77
C ARG A 75 -11.10 11.11 3.01
N THR A 76 -10.80 11.39 1.75
CA THR A 76 -9.96 10.53 0.91
C THR A 76 -8.53 10.43 1.43
N ASN A 77 -7.97 11.52 1.95
CA ASN A 77 -6.60 11.52 2.47
C ASN A 77 -6.46 10.60 3.70
N LEU A 78 -7.50 10.52 4.55
CA LEU A 78 -7.54 9.61 5.69
C LEU A 78 -7.65 8.14 5.25
N LEU A 79 -8.49 7.87 4.25
CA LEU A 79 -8.66 6.52 3.70
C LEU A 79 -7.40 6.02 2.98
N TYR A 80 -6.74 6.88 2.20
CA TYR A 80 -5.46 6.55 1.57
C TYR A 80 -4.36 6.28 2.61
N GLY A 81 -4.27 7.15 3.62
CA GLY A 81 -3.35 6.96 4.73
C GLY A 81 -3.59 5.64 5.45
N GLY A 82 -4.84 5.33 5.80
CA GLY A 82 -5.22 4.07 6.43
C GLY A 82 -4.97 2.84 5.55
N ALA A 83 -5.35 2.91 4.26
CA ALA A 83 -5.13 1.84 3.29
C ALA A 83 -3.64 1.50 3.15
N GLY A 84 -2.78 2.51 3.04
CA GLY A 84 -1.34 2.26 2.95
C GLY A 84 -0.73 1.78 4.27
N LEU A 85 -1.27 2.14 5.44
CA LEU A 85 -0.85 1.53 6.72
C LEU A 85 -1.24 0.05 6.80
N ILE A 86 -2.45 -0.31 6.37
CA ILE A 86 -2.91 -1.70 6.32
C ILE A 86 -2.05 -2.51 5.34
N ALA A 87 -1.79 -1.97 4.15
CA ALA A 87 -0.91 -2.59 3.17
C ALA A 87 0.52 -2.78 3.72
N THR A 88 1.05 -1.76 4.41
CA THR A 88 2.37 -1.81 5.07
C THR A 88 2.41 -2.90 6.14
N ALA A 89 1.40 -2.97 7.01
CA ALA A 89 1.33 -3.98 8.06
C ALA A 89 1.22 -5.40 7.47
N GLY A 90 0.42 -5.59 6.41
CA GLY A 90 0.31 -6.86 5.71
C GLY A 90 1.63 -7.30 5.09
N LEU A 91 2.31 -6.41 4.35
CA LEU A 91 3.60 -6.72 3.75
C LEU A 91 4.69 -6.98 4.81
N ALA A 92 4.66 -6.26 5.94
CA ALA A 92 5.58 -6.50 7.05
C ALA A 92 5.35 -7.87 7.70
N ALA A 93 4.09 -8.30 7.86
CA ALA A 93 3.77 -9.63 8.37
C ALA A 93 4.28 -10.74 7.43
N ILE A 94 4.16 -10.55 6.11
CA ILE A 94 4.75 -11.46 5.11
C ILE A 94 6.27 -11.48 5.20
N LEU A 95 6.91 -10.33 5.36
CA LEU A 95 8.36 -10.25 5.51
C LEU A 95 8.82 -11.03 6.74
N VAL A 96 8.14 -10.88 7.88
CA VAL A 96 8.46 -11.65 9.10
C VAL A 96 8.24 -13.14 8.88
N TRP A 97 7.16 -13.54 8.21
CA TRP A 97 6.90 -14.94 7.89
C TRP A 97 7.99 -15.52 6.98
N ASP A 98 8.40 -14.80 5.92
CA ASP A 98 9.48 -15.21 5.01
C ASP A 98 10.82 -15.41 5.75
N GLN A 99 11.10 -14.66 6.82
CA GLN A 99 12.31 -14.87 7.63
C GLN A 99 12.25 -16.10 8.56
N ILE A 100 11.06 -16.59 8.89
CA ILE A 100 10.85 -17.73 9.79
C ILE A 100 10.65 -19.03 8.98
N ASP A 101 10.19 -18.92 7.73
CA ASP A 101 10.01 -20.07 6.84
C ASP A 101 11.35 -20.49 6.23
N THR A 102 11.86 -21.64 6.68
CA THR A 102 13.11 -22.23 6.20
C THR A 102 12.95 -23.07 4.93
N ASN A 103 11.71 -23.36 4.52
CA ASN A 103 11.41 -24.23 3.39
C ASN A 103 11.16 -23.44 2.10
N TYR A 104 10.53 -22.27 2.21
CA TYR A 104 10.13 -21.44 1.07
C TYR A 104 10.63 -20.01 1.21
N SER A 105 11.95 -19.83 1.35
CA SER A 105 12.56 -18.50 1.32
C SER A 105 12.41 -17.88 -0.08
N VAL A 106 12.11 -16.58 -0.17
CA VAL A 106 12.10 -15.78 -1.43
C VAL A 106 10.81 -15.88 -2.26
N ALA A 107 9.64 -15.99 -1.59
CA ALA A 107 8.32 -15.89 -2.26
C ALA A 107 8.13 -14.61 -3.08
N PHE A 108 8.73 -13.52 -2.60
CA PHE A 108 8.78 -12.22 -3.23
C PHE A 108 10.14 -11.60 -2.89
N SER A 109 10.70 -10.77 -3.77
CA SER A 109 12.01 -10.16 -3.48
C SER A 109 11.94 -9.39 -2.16
N PRO A 110 12.74 -9.75 -1.13
CA PRO A 110 12.71 -9.08 0.17
C PRO A 110 13.00 -7.58 0.05
N ILE A 111 13.85 -7.20 -0.92
CA ILE A 111 14.16 -5.82 -1.24
C ILE A 111 12.91 -5.07 -1.74
N LEU A 112 12.10 -5.70 -2.60
CA LEU A 112 10.85 -5.10 -3.06
C LEU A 112 9.83 -4.96 -1.93
N LEU A 113 9.74 -5.95 -1.02
CA LEU A 113 8.90 -5.85 0.18
C LEU A 113 9.31 -4.67 1.05
N VAL A 114 10.60 -4.53 1.35
CA VAL A 114 11.12 -3.42 2.15
C VAL A 114 10.85 -2.08 1.47
N LEU A 115 11.07 -1.97 0.16
CA LEU A 115 10.76 -0.75 -0.60
C LEU A 115 9.27 -0.41 -0.53
N PHE A 116 8.37 -1.38 -0.70
CA PHE A 116 6.93 -1.14 -0.60
C PHE A 116 6.49 -0.80 0.83
N ILE A 117 7.06 -1.43 1.85
CA ILE A 117 6.79 -1.11 3.26
C ILE A 117 7.24 0.33 3.56
N ALA A 118 8.47 0.68 3.17
CA ALA A 118 9.02 2.02 3.43
C ALA A 118 8.25 3.10 2.66
N TRP A 119 7.96 2.87 1.38
CA TRP A 119 7.21 3.81 0.53
C TRP A 119 5.79 4.03 1.04
N ASN A 120 5.04 2.95 1.29
CA ASN A 120 3.65 3.07 1.76
C ASN A 120 3.58 3.58 3.19
N GLY A 121 4.47 3.12 4.07
CA GLY A 121 4.52 3.60 5.46
C GLY A 121 4.80 5.09 5.52
N TYR A 122 5.81 5.58 4.79
CA TYR A 122 6.13 7.00 4.74
C TYR A 122 5.01 7.85 4.14
N GLY A 123 4.51 7.44 2.96
CA GLY A 123 3.40 8.13 2.29
C GLY A 123 2.16 8.21 3.16
N SER A 124 1.75 7.09 3.75
CA SER A 124 0.59 7.03 4.63
C SER A 124 0.71 7.90 5.87
N ILE A 125 1.86 7.87 6.55
CA ILE A 125 2.08 8.66 7.77
C ILE A 125 2.06 10.16 7.44
N MET A 126 2.67 10.56 6.32
CA MET A 126 2.62 11.96 5.88
C MET A 126 1.20 12.38 5.53
N THR A 127 0.45 11.58 4.76
CA THR A 127 -0.92 11.92 4.40
C THR A 127 -1.86 11.96 5.60
N LEU A 128 -1.72 11.02 6.56
CA LEU A 128 -2.47 11.04 7.82
C LEU A 128 -2.13 12.28 8.65
N ARG A 129 -0.85 12.61 8.77
CA ARG A 129 -0.40 13.80 9.52
C ARG A 129 -0.94 15.09 8.92
N ASP A 130 -0.96 15.19 7.58
CA ASP A 130 -1.49 16.35 6.88
C ASP A 130 -3.04 16.41 6.95
N ALA A 131 -3.72 15.26 6.99
CA ALA A 131 -5.18 15.20 7.12
C ALA A 131 -5.71 15.46 8.54
N LEU A 132 -4.89 15.18 9.56
CA LEU A 132 -5.22 15.41 10.98
C LEU A 132 -4.87 16.83 11.47
N ARG A 133 -4.17 17.63 10.67
CA ARG A 133 -3.87 19.05 10.93
C ARG A 133 -4.91 19.94 10.26
#